data_AF-A0A9E0AAN9-F1
#
_entry.id   AF-A0A9E0AAN9-F1
#
_cell.length_a   1.000
_cell.length_b   1.000
_cell.length_c   1.000
_cell.angle_alpha   90.00
_cell.angle_beta   90.00
_cell.angle_gamma   90.00
#
_symmetry.space_group_name_H-M   'P 1'
#
loop_
_entity.id
_entity.type
_entity.pdbx_description
1 polymer ?
#
loop_
_entity_poly.entity_id
_entity_poly.type
_entity_poly.pdbx_seq_one_letter_code
_entity_poly.pdbx_strand_id
1 'polypeptide(L)' 'MKISFKYISYFFLFVLGLSMTLTSCTDDLNVTPKDDDEFLSETFFQDPESYKQVLAKLYAGLYVGGNDGDG' A
#
# COMPACT_ATOMS: atom_id res chain seq x y z
N MET A 1 41.78 10.29 -20.75
CA MET A 1 41.35 10.60 -19.36
C MET A 1 41.88 9.50 -18.44
N LYS A 2 42.88 9.78 -17.59
CA LYS A 2 43.43 8.79 -16.65
C LYS A 2 42.71 8.94 -15.33
N ILE A 3 41.61 8.20 -15.12
CA ILE A 3 40.90 8.20 -13.84
C ILE A 3 41.78 7.47 -12.84
N SER A 4 42.13 8.12 -11.73
CA SER A 4 42.99 7.51 -10.71
C SER A 4 42.22 6.45 -9.91
N PHE A 5 42.87 5.33 -9.59
CA PHE A 5 42.26 4.20 -8.88
C PHE A 5 41.61 4.60 -7.54
N LYS A 6 42.13 5.64 -6.89
CA LYS A 6 41.56 6.21 -5.66
C LYS A 6 40.16 6.78 -5.88
N TYR A 7 39.91 7.50 -6.97
CA TYR A 7 38.60 8.09 -7.24
C TYR A 7 37.54 7.03 -7.53
N ILE A 8 37.92 5.95 -8.20
CA ILE A 8 37.07 4.79 -8.43
C ILE A 8 36.71 4.09 -7.12
N SER A 9 37.68 3.92 -6.21
CA SER A 9 37.42 3.34 -4.88
C SER A 9 36.48 4.20 -4.04
N TYR A 10 36.64 5.54 -4.04
CA TYR A 10 35.74 6.44 -3.31
C TYR A 10 34.33 6.46 -3.89
N PHE A 11 34.21 6.44 -5.22
CA PHE A 11 32.91 6.36 -5.88
C PHE A 11 32.17 5.07 -5.52
N PHE A 12 32.88 3.94 -5.48
CA PHE A 12 32.30 2.65 -5.09
C PHE A 12 31.82 2.64 -3.63
N LEU A 13 32.60 3.23 -2.71
CA LEU A 13 32.20 3.38 -1.30
C LEU A 13 30.98 4.29 -1.13
N PHE A 14 30.90 5.36 -1.92
CA PHE A 14 29.74 6.26 -1.91
C PHE A 14 28.47 5.56 -2.39
N VAL A 15 28.56 4.80 -3.50
CA VAL A 15 27.43 4.02 -4.03
C VAL A 15 26.99 2.94 -3.04
N LEU A 16 27.94 2.26 -2.39
CA LEU A 16 27.65 1.25 -1.37
C LEU A 16 26.93 1.88 -0.16
N GLY A 17 27.42 3.01 0.36
CA GLY A 17 26.79 3.72 1.46
C GLY A 17 25.37 4.19 1.14
N LEU A 18 25.15 4.71 -0.07
CA LEU A 18 23.83 5.15 -0.52
C LEU A 18 22.85 3.99 -0.69
N SER A 19 23.32 2.82 -1.16
CA SER A 19 22.46 1.66 -1.33
C SER A 19 21.88 1.17 0.01
N MET A 20 22.63 1.23 1.10
CA MET A 20 22.17 0.82 2.44
C MET A 20 21.09 1.74 3.03
N THR A 21 21.07 3.03 2.65
CA THR A 21 20.04 3.96 3.13
C THR A 21 18.74 3.87 2.35
N LEU A 22 18.78 3.30 1.15
CA LEU A 22 17.63 3.15 0.26
C LEU A 22 16.97 1.77 0.36
N THR A 23 17.61 0.82 1.05
CA THR A 23 17.02 -0.51 1.31
C THR A 23 16.11 -0.44 2.53
N SER A 24 14.80 -0.49 2.31
CA SER A 24 13.80 -0.62 3.38
C SER A 24 13.08 -1.96 3.27
N CYS A 25 12.91 -2.68 4.39
CA CYS A 25 12.04 -3.86 4.45
C CYS A 25 10.58 -3.40 4.64
N THR A 26 9.92 -2.96 3.57
CA THR A 26 8.49 -2.58 3.61
C THR A 26 7.56 -3.76 3.42
N ASP A 27 8.09 -4.92 3.03
CA ASP A 27 7.29 -6.10 2.72
C ASP A 27 6.49 -6.61 3.93
N ASP A 28 6.96 -6.35 5.15
CA ASP A 28 6.26 -6.66 6.40
C ASP A 28 4.94 -5.88 6.57
N LEU A 29 4.79 -4.75 5.86
CA LEU A 29 3.54 -3.97 5.87
C LEU A 29 2.46 -4.60 4.98
N ASN A 30 2.83 -5.51 4.08
CA ASN A 30 1.88 -6.22 3.23
C ASN A 30 1.24 -7.37 4.01
N VAL A 31 0.20 -7.04 4.79
CA VAL A 31 -0.56 -8.02 5.57
C VAL A 31 -1.95 -8.23 5.00
N THR A 32 -2.42 -9.48 5.00
CA THR A 32 -3.82 -9.79 4.84
C THR A 32 -4.42 -10.07 6.22
N PRO A 33 -5.67 -9.60 6.49
CA PRO A 33 -6.41 -10.03 7.66
C PRO A 33 -6.42 -11.56 7.78
N LYS A 34 -6.27 -12.05 9.02
CA LYS A 34 -6.26 -13.50 9.33
C LYS A 34 -7.62 -14.02 9.79
N ASP A 35 -8.53 -13.10 10.09
CA ASP A 35 -9.89 -13.39 10.48
C ASP A 35 -10.68 -13.75 9.22
N ASP A 36 -11.39 -14.87 9.27
CA ASP A 36 -12.18 -15.41 8.16
C ASP A 36 -13.53 -14.70 7.98
N ASP A 37 -13.94 -13.88 8.96
CA ASP A 37 -15.11 -13.02 8.85
C ASP A 37 -14.79 -11.67 8.16
N GLU A 38 -13.52 -11.40 7.84
CA GLU A 38 -13.09 -10.19 7.14
C GLU A 38 -13.39 -10.26 5.64
N PHE A 39 -14.16 -9.29 5.17
CA PHE A 39 -14.54 -9.20 3.77
C PHE A 39 -13.55 -8.32 2.99
N LEU A 40 -12.68 -8.97 2.20
CA LEU A 40 -11.62 -8.30 1.46
C LEU A 40 -12.14 -7.60 0.20
N SER A 41 -11.60 -6.41 -0.06
CA SER A 41 -11.96 -5.65 -1.26
C SER A 41 -11.55 -6.37 -2.55
N GLU A 42 -10.42 -7.07 -2.49
CA GLU A 42 -9.81 -7.83 -3.57
C GLU A 42 -10.65 -9.01 -4.03
N THR A 43 -11.43 -9.62 -3.12
CA THR A 43 -12.36 -10.70 -3.43
C THR A 43 -13.73 -10.15 -3.80
N PHE A 44 -14.19 -9.10 -3.11
CA PHE A 44 -15.49 -8.51 -3.37
C PHE A 44 -15.62 -7.90 -4.78
N PHE A 45 -14.61 -7.15 -5.22
CA PHE A 45 -14.64 -6.47 -6.51
C PHE A 45 -14.30 -7.39 -7.70
N GLN A 46 -14.12 -8.70 -7.48
CA GLN A 46 -13.99 -9.67 -8.58
C GLN A 46 -15.31 -9.81 -9.36
N ASP A 47 -16.45 -9.60 -8.70
CA ASP A 47 -17.75 -9.52 -9.34
C ASP A 47 -18.04 -8.08 -9.80
N PRO A 48 -18.22 -7.84 -11.11
CA PRO A 48 -18.60 -6.51 -11.63
C PRO A 48 -19.89 -5.94 -11.03
N GLU A 49 -20.83 -6.78 -10.59
CA GLU A 49 -22.07 -6.31 -9.96
C GLU A 49 -21.84 -5.70 -8.56
N SER A 50 -20.75 -6.07 -7.87
CA SER A 50 -20.36 -5.54 -6.55
C SER A 50 -20.19 -4.02 -6.55
N TYR A 51 -19.78 -3.42 -7.68
CA TYR A 51 -19.66 -1.96 -7.81
C TYR A 51 -21.01 -1.26 -7.60
N LYS A 52 -22.11 -1.83 -8.10
CA LYS A 52 -23.46 -1.27 -7.89
C LYS A 52 -23.88 -1.41 -6.43
N GLN A 53 -23.52 -2.51 -5.78
CA GLN A 53 -23.84 -2.75 -4.37
C GLN A 53 -23.13 -1.75 -3.45
N VAL A 54 -21.85 -1.44 -3.72
CA VAL A 54 -21.11 -0.39 -3.00
C VAL A 54 -21.75 0.97 -3.23
N LEU A 55 -22.06 1.32 -4.48
CA LEU A 55 -22.74 2.57 -4.79
C LEU A 55 -24.05 2.69 -3.98
N ALA A 56 -24.87 1.64 -3.98
CA ALA A 56 -26.10 1.61 -3.21
C ALA A 56 -25.86 1.82 -1.71
N LYS A 57 -24.82 1.18 -1.13
CA LYS A 57 -24.44 1.37 0.28
C LYS A 57 -23.98 2.81 0.56
N LEU A 58 -23.22 3.43 -0.35
CA LEU A 58 -22.80 4.83 -0.22
C LEU A 58 -24.01 5.77 -0.26
N TYR A 59 -24.93 5.59 -1.20
CA TYR A 59 -26.16 6.39 -1.28
C TYR A 59 -27.06 6.17 -0.07
N ALA A 60 -27.20 4.92 0.39
CA ALA A 60 -27.92 4.60 1.61
C ALA A 60 -27.27 5.26 2.83
N GLY A 61 -25.95 5.19 2.98
CA GLY A 61 -25.22 5.84 4.07
C GLY A 61 -25.34 7.37 4.05
N LEU A 62 -25.32 7.98 2.87
CA LEU A 62 -25.54 9.43 2.72
C LEU A 62 -26.99 9.84 3.00
N TYR A 63 -27.96 8.98 2.68
CA TYR A 63 -29.39 9.25 2.86
C TYR A 63 -29.87 8.96 4.29
N VAL A 64 -29.37 7.89 4.89
CA VAL A 64 -29.73 7.41 6.24
C VAL A 64 -28.86 8.06 7.32
N GLY A 65 -27.66 8.53 6.98
CA GLY A 65 -26.75 9.25 7.87
C GLY A 65 -27.21 10.68 8.17
N GLY A 66 -28.27 10.81 8.96
CA GLY A 66 -28.53 12.01 9.76
C GLY A 66 -27.63 12.06 11.00
N ASN A 67 -27.57 13.22 11.68
CA ASN A 67 -26.65 13.53 12.79
C ASN A 67 -26.83 12.68 14.08
N ASP A 68 -27.64 11.63 14.04
CA ASP A 68 -27.82 10.70 15.15
C ASP A 68 -27.25 9.36 14.70
N GLY A 69 -26.04 9.07 15.17
CA GLY A 69 -25.36 7.80 14.91
C GLY A 69 -26.23 6.62 15.33
N ASP A 70 -26.20 5.57 14.51
CA ASP A 70 -26.65 4.23 14.88
C ASP A 70 -25.98 3.81 16.20
N GLY A 71 -26.80 3.44 17.17
CA GLY A 71 -26.39 3.05 18.52
C GLY A 71 -26.13 1.56 18.63
#